data_AF-X0ZQQ6-F1
#
_entry.id   AF-X0ZQQ6-F1
#
_cell.length_a   1.000
_cell.length_b   1.000
_cell.length_c   1.000
_cell.angle_alpha   90.00
_cell.angle_beta   90.00
_cell.angle_gamma   90.00
#
_symmetry.space_group_name_H-M   'P 1'
#
loop_
_entity.id
_entity.type
_entity.pdbx_description
1 polymer ?
#
loop_
_entity_poly.entity_id
_entity_poly.type
_entity_poly.pdbx_seq_one_letter_code
_entity_poly.pdbx_strand_id
1 'polypeptide(L)'
;MEERVPHFLKGSGQGWVTAEYAMLPRSTLTRTSRGQTGGRNQEIQRLVGRSLRAATNLSVLGERTLIVDCDVLQADGGTRTAAITGGY
;
A
#
# COMPACT_ATOMS: atom_id res chain seq x y z
N MET A 1 -10.50 -6.08 -0.95
CA MET A 1 -11.40 -5.14 -0.24
C MET A 1 -11.98 -5.89 0.94
N GLU A 2 -11.90 -5.31 2.14
CA GLU A 2 -12.47 -5.90 3.35
C GLU A 2 -13.68 -5.08 3.82
N GLU A 3 -14.75 -5.76 4.26
CA GLU A 3 -15.95 -5.14 4.82
C GLU A 3 -15.79 -4.77 6.31
N ARG A 4 -14.61 -4.22 6.63
CA ARG A 4 -14.29 -3.70 7.96
C ARG A 4 -13.39 -2.51 7.84
N VAL A 5 -13.40 -1.66 8.86
CA VAL A 5 -12.46 -0.54 9.02
C VAL A 5 -11.55 -0.77 10.22
N PRO A 6 -10.40 -0.09 10.30
CA PRO A 6 -9.60 -0.06 11.51
C PRO A 6 -10.43 0.32 12.74
N HIS A 7 -10.06 -0.19 13.91
CA HIS A 7 -10.86 -0.02 15.13
C HIS A 7 -11.14 1.46 15.47
N PHE A 8 -10.20 2.35 15.17
CA PHE A 8 -10.34 3.80 15.42
C PHE A 8 -11.33 4.51 14.46
N LEU A 9 -11.80 3.85 13.40
CA LEU A 9 -12.80 4.37 12.45
C LEU A 9 -14.16 3.67 12.54
N LYS A 10 -14.30 2.67 13.42
CA LYS A 10 -15.55 1.92 13.54
C LYS A 10 -16.69 2.84 14.01
N GLY A 11 -17.81 2.86 13.30
CA GLY A 11 -18.97 3.72 13.62
C GLY A 11 -18.84 5.16 13.12
N SER A 12 -17.75 5.50 12.42
CA SER A 12 -17.55 6.86 11.85
C SER A 12 -18.22 7.04 10.49
N GLY A 13 -18.67 5.95 9.84
CA GLY A 13 -19.17 5.98 8.47
C GLY A 13 -18.11 6.28 7.41
N GLN A 14 -16.83 6.39 7.78
CA GLN A 14 -15.71 6.61 6.87
C GLN A 14 -14.99 5.31 6.52
N GLY A 15 -14.54 5.20 5.28
CA GLY A 15 -13.69 4.12 4.82
C GLY A 15 -12.22 4.36 5.06
N TRP A 16 -11.42 3.34 4.74
CA TRP A 16 -9.98 3.39 4.89
C TRP A 16 -9.27 2.86 3.66
N VAL A 17 -8.11 3.43 3.36
CA VAL A 17 -7.21 2.92 2.32
C VAL A 17 -5.85 2.68 2.95
N THR A 18 -5.29 1.50 2.74
CA THR A 18 -3.94 1.12 3.17
C THR A 18 -3.22 0.42 2.02
N ALA A 19 -1.90 0.31 2.11
CA ALA A 19 -1.10 -0.33 1.08
C ALA A 19 -0.05 -1.25 1.69
N GLU A 20 0.17 -2.38 1.04
CA GLU A 20 1.27 -3.29 1.29
C GLU A 20 2.26 -3.21 0.14
N TYR A 21 3.54 -3.16 0.46
CA TYR A 21 4.61 -3.11 -0.52
C TYR A 21 5.60 -4.22 -0.23
N ALA A 22 5.88 -5.01 -1.25
CA ALA A 22 6.89 -6.06 -1.20
C ALA A 22 7.73 -6.05 -2.48
N MET A 23 8.99 -6.41 -2.32
CA MET A 23 9.89 -6.67 -3.44
C MET A 23 10.24 -8.15 -3.44
N LEU A 24 9.99 -8.84 -4.55
CA LEU A 24 10.38 -10.24 -4.66
C LEU A 24 11.91 -10.37 -4.52
N PRO A 25 12.43 -11.47 -3.95
CA PRO A 25 13.86 -11.69 -3.78
C PRO A 25 14.72 -11.49 -5.03
N ARG A 26 14.17 -11.67 -6.23
CA ARG A 26 14.88 -11.54 -7.52
C ARG A 26 14.39 -10.38 -8.37
N SER A 27 13.68 -9.43 -7.76
CA SER A 27 13.24 -8.20 -8.45
C SER A 27 14.40 -7.29 -8.84
N THR A 28 15.51 -7.33 -8.09
CA THR A 28 16.76 -6.61 -8.37
C THR A 28 17.85 -7.54 -8.91
N LEU A 29 18.90 -6.96 -9.50
CA LEU A 29 20.09 -7.69 -10.00
C LEU A 29 20.70 -8.61 -8.93
N THR A 30 20.84 -8.10 -7.71
CA THR A 30 21.27 -8.85 -6.53
C THR A 30 20.06 -9.41 -5.80
N ARG A 31 20.12 -10.67 -5.36
CA ARG A 31 19.02 -11.30 -4.63
C ARG A 31 18.87 -10.70 -3.22
N THR A 32 17.66 -10.34 -2.83
CA THR A 32 17.32 -9.89 -1.46
C THR A 32 16.76 -11.05 -0.61
N SER A 33 16.92 -10.97 0.71
CA SER A 33 16.37 -11.98 1.63
C SER A 33 14.85 -11.88 1.74
N ARG A 34 14.18 -13.03 1.90
CA ARG A 34 12.73 -13.12 2.07
C ARG A 34 12.38 -12.82 3.53
N GLY A 35 11.35 -12.01 3.78
CA GLY A 35 10.75 -11.84 5.11
C GLY A 35 11.36 -10.77 6.02
N GLN A 36 12.44 -10.08 5.63
CA GLN A 36 12.86 -8.86 6.35
C GLN A 36 12.11 -7.64 5.81
N THR A 37 11.05 -7.24 6.50
CA THR A 37 10.40 -5.95 6.27
C THR A 37 11.25 -4.83 6.86
N GLY A 38 12.26 -4.40 6.11
CA GLY A 38 13.13 -3.28 6.48
C GLY A 38 12.40 -1.94 6.49
N GLY A 39 13.01 -0.92 7.12
CA GLY A 39 12.41 0.43 7.25
C GLY A 39 11.95 1.05 5.93
N ARG A 40 12.66 0.78 4.83
CA ARG A 40 12.29 1.23 3.48
C ARG A 40 10.94 0.70 3.02
N ASN A 41 10.60 -0.57 3.27
CA ASN A 41 9.31 -1.12 2.86
C ASN A 41 8.18 -0.43 3.63
N GLN A 42 8.36 -0.24 4.94
CA GLN A 42 7.36 0.46 5.76
C GLN A 42 7.19 1.93 5.35
N GLU A 43 8.29 2.60 4.97
CA GLU A 43 8.23 3.97 4.43
C GLU A 43 7.39 4.02 3.14
N ILE A 44 7.63 3.10 2.20
CA ILE A 44 6.91 3.04 0.92
C ILE A 44 5.44 2.68 1.14
N GLN A 45 5.12 1.71 2.00
CA GLN A 45 3.74 1.38 2.39
C GLN A 45 2.99 2.61 2.89
N ARG A 46 3.61 3.37 3.82
CA ARG A 46 3.02 4.61 4.35
C ARG A 46 2.89 5.68 3.27
N LEU A 47 3.85 5.79 2.36
CA LEU A 47 3.82 6.73 1.24
C LEU A 47 2.63 6.44 0.31
N VAL A 48 2.52 5.20 -0.21
CA VAL A 48 1.45 4.79 -1.12
C VAL A 48 0.09 4.97 -0.44
N GLY A 49 -0.07 4.48 0.80
CA GLY A 49 -1.32 4.64 1.53
C GLY A 49 -1.72 6.11 1.75
N ARG A 50 -0.76 7.01 2.03
CA ARG A 50 -1.06 8.45 2.15
C ARG A 50 -1.47 9.07 0.82
N SER A 51 -0.76 8.73 -0.27
CA SER A 51 -1.06 9.25 -1.60
C SER A 51 -2.46 8.85 -2.07
N LEU A 52 -2.84 7.58 -1.90
CA LEU A 52 -4.16 7.10 -2.31
C LEU A 52 -5.28 7.66 -1.44
N ARG A 53 -5.08 7.76 -0.11
CA ARG A 53 -6.07 8.41 0.77
C ARG A 53 -6.35 9.86 0.37
N ALA A 54 -5.34 10.60 -0.09
CA ALA A 54 -5.52 11.98 -0.55
C ALA A 54 -6.32 12.09 -1.86
N ALA A 55 -6.29 11.04 -2.69
CA ALA A 55 -6.99 10.98 -3.96
C ALA A 55 -8.38 10.32 -3.89
N THR A 56 -8.76 9.72 -2.75
CA THR A 56 -9.99 8.94 -2.61
C THR A 56 -10.99 9.62 -1.68
N ASN A 57 -12.28 9.58 -2.02
CA ASN A 57 -13.32 10.05 -1.12
C ASN A 57 -13.69 8.96 -0.09
N LEU A 58 -13.16 9.08 1.13
CA LEU A 58 -13.37 8.11 2.21
C LEU A 58 -14.80 8.09 2.75
N SER A 59 -15.59 9.16 2.63
CA SER A 59 -16.98 9.14 3.13
C SER A 59 -17.90 8.34 2.21
N VAL A 60 -17.65 8.38 0.90
CA VAL A 60 -18.41 7.60 -0.10
C VAL A 60 -18.04 6.12 -0.05
N LEU A 61 -16.81 5.81 0.35
CA LEU A 61 -16.33 4.43 0.48
C LEU A 61 -17.12 3.61 1.53
N GLY A 62 -17.76 4.28 2.49
CA GLY A 62 -18.44 3.66 3.63
C GLY A 62 -17.46 2.89 4.52
N GLU A 63 -17.96 2.12 5.49
CA GLU A 63 -17.11 1.39 6.45
C GLU A 63 -16.42 0.15 5.83
N ARG A 64 -15.55 0.40 4.85
CA ARG A 64 -14.78 -0.62 4.14
C ARG A 64 -13.32 -0.22 4.06
N THR A 65 -12.45 -1.22 4.02
CA THR A 65 -11.02 -1.01 3.82
C THR A 65 -10.60 -1.48 2.44
N LEU A 66 -9.95 -0.59 1.69
CA LEU A 66 -9.20 -0.91 0.49
C LEU A 66 -7.74 -1.18 0.89
N ILE A 67 -7.25 -2.35 0.51
CA ILE A 67 -5.86 -2.77 0.69
C ILE A 67 -5.27 -2.84 -0.70
N VAL A 68 -4.20 -2.08 -0.93
CA VAL A 68 -3.50 -2.02 -2.22
C VAL A 68 -2.18 -2.76 -2.10
N ASP A 69 -2.09 -3.91 -2.76
CA ASP A 69 -0.90 -4.74 -2.77
C ASP A 69 0.01 -4.34 -3.94
N CYS A 70 1.22 -3.92 -3.61
CA CYS A 70 2.24 -3.49 -4.55
C CYS A 70 3.41 -4.48 -4.52
N ASP A 71 3.32 -5.51 -5.37
CA ASP A 71 4.37 -6.51 -5.54
C ASP A 71 5.29 -6.14 -6.71
N VAL A 72 6.54 -5.84 -6.38
CA VAL A 72 7.54 -5.50 -7.40
C VAL A 72 8.16 -6.78 -7.95
N LEU A 73 7.79 -7.10 -9.20
CA LEU A 73 8.33 -8.22 -9.97
C LEU A 73 9.73 -7.92 -10.54
N GLN A 74 9.95 -6.69 -11.01
CA GLN A 74 11.21 -6.22 -11.55
C GLN A 74 11.46 -4.78 -11.10
N ALA A 75 12.69 -4.49 -10.68
CA ALA A 75 13.08 -3.19 -10.15
C ALA A 75 14.30 -2.66 -10.90
N ASP A 76 14.12 -1.51 -11.57
CA ASP A 76 15.18 -0.74 -12.24
C ASP A 76 15.10 0.75 -11.88
N GLY A 77 14.76 1.03 -10.62
CA GLY A 77 14.48 2.38 -10.13
C GLY A 77 13.00 2.77 -10.22
N GLY A 78 12.60 3.81 -9.46
CA GLY A 78 11.23 4.37 -9.53
C GLY A 78 10.09 3.50 -8.99
N THR A 79 10.36 2.35 -8.38
CA THR A 79 9.31 1.39 -7.96
C THR A 79 8.26 1.99 -7.01
N ARG A 80 8.65 2.94 -6.16
CA ARG A 80 7.72 3.65 -5.24
C ARG A 80 6.74 4.59 -5.95
N THR A 81 7.19 5.28 -6.99
CA THR A 81 6.33 6.18 -7.76
C THR A 81 5.45 5.37 -8.70
N ALA A 82 6.01 4.32 -9.30
CA ALA A 82 5.24 3.36 -10.09
C ALA A 82 4.14 2.69 -9.26
N ALA A 83 4.40 2.34 -7.99
CA ALA A 83 3.40 1.80 -7.08
C ALA A 83 2.23 2.78 -6.79
N ILE A 84 2.52 4.08 -6.64
CA ILE A 84 1.46 5.09 -6.48
C ILE A 84 0.64 5.20 -7.78
N THR A 85 1.33 5.31 -8.92
CA THR A 85 0.66 5.47 -10.22
C THR A 85 -0.17 4.25 -10.59
N GLY A 86 0.29 3.03 -10.32
CA GLY A 86 -0.45 1.80 -10.60
C GLY A 86 -1.57 1.51 -9.58
N GLY A 87 -1.52 2.12 -8.40
CA GLY A 87 -2.55 1.99 -7.37
C GLY A 87 -3.68 3.03 -7.46
N TYR A 88 -3.56 4.03 -8.33
CA TYR A 88 -4.59 5.04 -8.62
C TYR A 88 -5.46 4.60 -9.79
#